data_AF-A0A959P2J4-F1
#
_entry.id   AF-A0A959P2J4-F1
#
_cell.length_a   1.000
_cell.length_b   1.000
_cell.length_c   1.000
_cell.angle_alpha   90.00
_cell.angle_beta   90.00
_cell.angle_gamma   90.00
#
_symmetry.space_group_name_H-M   'P 1'
#
loop_
_entity.id
_entity.type
_entity.pdbx_description
1 polymer ?
#
loop_
_entity_poly.entity_id
_entity_poly.type
_entity_poly.pdbx_seq_one_letter_code
_entity_poly.pdbx_strand_id
1 'polypeptide(L)'
;MDSKLFTEKYLLNEVKLIEAANVRLHLLSAIVHGIETAGALLDPLPFKAKGQGRKRFDLALNKVFPKAYSTANSELDLYNLLRSHMAHCMLPAKQIVVTLSAEHHLQLINGQLEIDLKTFYKHYIQAMDKLIQLIETNQVKNKKIVFDNLNFGQ
;
A
#
# COMPACT_ATOMS: atom_id res chain seq x y z
N MET A 1 8.81 3.93 18.15
CA MET A 1 7.73 4.66 17.45
C MET A 1 6.42 3.91 17.65
N ASP A 2 5.27 4.57 17.61
CA ASP A 2 3.96 3.89 17.67
C ASP A 2 3.32 3.77 16.26
N SER A 3 2.21 3.04 16.13
CA SER A 3 1.55 2.80 14.84
C SER A 3 1.13 4.08 14.14
N LYS A 4 0.61 5.06 14.89
CA LYS A 4 0.13 6.32 14.33
C LYS A 4 1.29 7.10 13.73
N LEU A 5 2.32 7.39 14.53
CA LEU A 5 3.48 8.15 14.10
C LEU A 5 4.21 7.46 12.94
N PHE A 6 4.27 6.12 12.96
CA PHE A 6 4.84 5.36 11.85
C PHE A 6 4.05 5.52 10.56
N THR A 7 2.72 5.45 10.64
CA THR A 7 1.83 5.63 9.48
C THR A 7 1.96 7.05 8.92
N GLU A 8 1.86 8.07 9.77
CA GLU A 8 2.00 9.48 9.39
C GLU A 8 3.35 9.75 8.74
N LYS A 9 4.45 9.30 9.35
CA LYS A 9 5.79 9.59 8.85
C LYS A 9 6.11 8.82 7.58
N TYR A 10 6.06 7.50 7.62
CA TYR A 10 6.65 6.64 6.59
C TYR A 10 5.65 6.19 5.52
N LEU A 11 4.38 6.00 5.88
CA LEU A 11 3.37 5.58 4.91
C LEU A 11 2.63 6.75 4.28
N LEU A 12 2.53 7.89 4.95
CA LEU A 12 1.83 9.06 4.43
C LEU A 12 2.80 10.13 3.91
N ASN A 13 3.63 10.71 4.78
CA ASN A 13 4.43 11.87 4.43
C ASN A 13 5.56 11.55 3.45
N GLU A 14 6.30 10.45 3.66
CA GLU A 14 7.33 10.05 2.70
C GLU A 14 6.74 9.71 1.32
N VAL A 15 5.57 9.09 1.25
CA VAL A 15 4.90 8.82 -0.03
C VAL A 15 4.47 10.12 -0.72
N LYS A 16 3.98 11.12 0.01
CA LYS A 16 3.71 12.46 -0.52
C LYS A 16 4.97 13.12 -1.09
N LEU A 17 6.12 12.99 -0.42
CA LEU A 17 7.40 13.50 -0.92
C LEU A 17 7.83 12.80 -2.21
N ILE A 18 7.65 11.48 -2.31
CA ILE A 18 7.95 10.71 -3.51
C ILE A 18 7.07 11.15 -4.69
N GLU A 19 5.78 11.41 -4.44
CA GLU A 19 4.87 11.94 -5.46
C GLU A 19 5.26 13.35 -5.91
N ALA A 20 5.56 14.26 -4.97
CA ALA A 20 6.03 15.62 -5.27
C ALA A 20 7.34 15.63 -6.07
N ALA A 21 8.22 14.65 -5.84
CA ALA A 21 9.45 14.46 -6.60
C ALA A 21 9.22 13.86 -8.01
N ASN A 22 7.98 13.49 -8.37
CA ASN A 22 7.59 12.96 -9.68
C ASN A 22 8.38 11.69 -10.11
N VAL A 23 8.78 10.86 -9.15
CA VAL A 23 9.50 9.59 -9.38
C VAL A 23 8.53 8.40 -9.43
N ARG A 24 7.83 8.26 -10.56
CA ARG A 24 6.64 7.41 -10.72
C ARG A 24 6.80 5.93 -10.35
N LEU A 25 7.92 5.29 -10.76
CA LEU A 25 8.14 3.88 -10.44
C LEU A 25 8.35 3.67 -8.93
N HIS A 26 9.08 4.59 -8.28
CA HIS A 26 9.29 4.57 -6.84
C HIS A 26 8.01 4.87 -6.08
N LEU A 27 7.16 5.77 -6.60
CA LEU A 27 5.82 6.02 -6.05
C LEU A 27 4.98 4.75 -6.07
N LEU A 28 4.90 4.07 -7.21
CA LEU A 28 4.17 2.81 -7.31
C LEU A 28 4.70 1.76 -6.33
N SER A 29 6.04 1.63 -6.25
CA SER A 29 6.68 0.70 -5.32
C SER A 29 6.33 1.03 -3.86
N ALA A 30 6.44 2.30 -3.47
CA ALA A 30 6.09 2.75 -2.12
C ALA A 30 4.62 2.48 -1.78
N ILE A 31 3.70 2.74 -2.70
CA ILE A 31 2.27 2.46 -2.54
C ILE A 31 2.06 0.96 -2.30
N VAL A 32 2.56 0.07 -3.17
CA VAL A 32 2.26 -1.37 -3.04
C VAL A 32 2.86 -1.96 -1.76
N HIS A 33 4.09 -1.60 -1.40
CA HIS A 33 4.71 -2.01 -0.14
C HIS A 33 3.99 -1.41 1.07
N GLY A 34 3.53 -0.17 0.94
CA GLY A 34 2.74 0.51 1.94
C GLY A 34 1.41 -0.16 2.22
N ILE A 35 0.75 -0.75 1.22
CA ILE A 35 -0.50 -1.51 1.40
C ILE A 35 -0.26 -2.74 2.30
N GLU A 36 0.77 -3.54 2.03
CA GLU A 36 1.11 -4.67 2.89
C GLU A 36 1.46 -4.22 4.31
N THR A 37 2.21 -3.12 4.43
CA THR A 37 2.63 -2.57 5.72
C THR A 37 1.44 -2.04 6.54
N ALA A 38 0.48 -1.37 5.89
CA ALA A 38 -0.80 -1.00 6.48
C ALA A 38 -1.57 -2.24 6.97
N GLY A 39 -1.54 -3.32 6.19
CA GLY A 39 -2.05 -4.62 6.59
C GLY A 39 -1.39 -5.17 7.84
N ALA A 40 -0.06 -5.03 7.96
CA ALA A 40 0.68 -5.42 9.15
C ALA A 40 0.30 -4.61 10.40
N LEU A 41 -0.14 -3.36 10.24
CA LEU A 41 -0.64 -2.53 11.33
C LEU A 41 -2.04 -2.95 11.78
N LEU A 42 -2.89 -3.36 10.84
CA LEU A 42 -4.25 -3.86 11.08
C LEU A 42 -4.29 -5.27 11.67
N ASP A 43 -3.36 -6.12 11.25
CA ASP A 43 -3.22 -7.53 11.65
C ASP A 43 -2.90 -7.64 13.16
N PRO A 44 -3.42 -8.61 13.93
CA PRO A 44 -3.06 -8.72 15.35
C PRO A 44 -1.64 -9.27 15.59
N LEU A 45 -1.02 -9.91 14.60
CA LEU A 45 0.29 -10.56 14.78
C LEU A 45 1.46 -9.54 14.79
N PRO A 46 2.62 -9.92 15.34
CA PRO A 46 3.82 -9.09 15.26
C PRO A 46 4.26 -8.83 13.82
N PHE A 47 4.87 -7.67 13.55
CA PHE A 47 5.37 -7.30 12.21
C PHE A 47 6.24 -8.38 11.55
N LYS A 48 7.11 -9.06 12.33
CA LYS A 48 8.04 -10.08 11.85
C LYS A 48 7.42 -11.47 11.62
N ALA A 49 6.10 -11.62 11.78
CA ALA A 49 5.42 -12.90 11.54
C ALA A 49 5.60 -13.36 10.07
N LYS A 50 6.10 -14.60 9.89
CA LYS A 50 6.39 -15.16 8.56
C LYS A 50 5.10 -15.52 7.82
N GLY A 51 5.14 -15.46 6.48
CA GLY A 51 4.05 -15.90 5.61
C GLY A 51 2.78 -15.03 5.66
N GLN A 52 2.87 -13.80 6.18
CA GLN A 52 1.71 -12.91 6.33
C GLN A 52 1.53 -11.91 5.18
N GLY A 53 2.45 -11.83 4.21
CA GLY A 53 2.44 -10.78 3.17
C GLY A 53 1.11 -10.69 2.43
N ARG A 54 0.65 -11.80 1.85
CA ARG A 54 -0.65 -11.89 1.18
C ARG A 54 -1.81 -11.49 2.09
N LYS A 55 -1.90 -12.12 3.26
CA LYS A 55 -3.00 -11.87 4.21
C LYS A 55 -3.07 -10.41 4.64
N ARG A 56 -1.92 -9.76 4.83
CA ARG A 56 -1.84 -8.35 5.22
C ARG A 56 -2.20 -7.43 4.07
N PHE A 57 -1.69 -7.69 2.87
CA PHE A 57 -2.07 -6.96 1.67
C PHE A 57 -3.60 -7.02 1.47
N ASP A 58 -4.18 -8.22 1.52
CA ASP A 58 -5.62 -8.43 1.41
C ASP A 58 -6.39 -7.71 2.53
N LEU A 59 -5.89 -7.76 3.77
CA LEU A 59 -6.51 -7.11 4.92
C LEU A 59 -6.58 -5.58 4.73
N ALA A 60 -5.51 -4.96 4.25
CA ALA A 60 -5.50 -3.53 3.97
C ALA A 60 -6.51 -3.17 2.88
N LEU A 61 -6.51 -3.91 1.76
CA LEU A 61 -7.46 -3.67 0.67
C LEU A 61 -8.92 -3.77 1.15
N ASN A 62 -9.21 -4.72 2.04
CA ASN A 62 -10.57 -4.93 2.56
C ASN A 62 -10.99 -3.89 3.61
N LYS A 63 -10.06 -3.36 4.41
CA LYS A 63 -10.40 -2.49 5.56
C LYS A 63 -10.32 -1.02 5.24
N VAL A 64 -9.30 -0.60 4.51
CA VAL A 64 -8.98 0.83 4.36
C VAL A 64 -9.06 1.37 2.93
N PHE A 65 -9.06 0.51 1.91
CA PHE A 65 -9.23 0.92 0.51
C PHE A 65 -10.69 0.89 0.04
N PRO A 66 -11.01 1.58 -1.08
CA PRO A 66 -12.26 1.38 -1.80
C PRO A 66 -12.51 -0.09 -2.16
N LYS A 67 -13.78 -0.51 -2.14
CA LYS A 67 -14.18 -1.92 -2.36
C LYS A 67 -13.63 -2.50 -3.67
N ALA A 68 -13.51 -1.69 -4.72
CA ALA A 68 -12.99 -2.06 -6.03
C ALA A 68 -11.61 -2.75 -5.97
N TYR A 69 -10.72 -2.35 -5.04
CA TYR A 69 -9.41 -3.01 -4.90
C TYR A 69 -9.52 -4.44 -4.39
N SER A 70 -10.39 -4.69 -3.41
CA SER A 70 -10.61 -6.05 -2.90
C SER A 70 -11.21 -6.97 -3.98
N THR A 71 -12.11 -6.43 -4.81
CA THR A 71 -12.68 -7.13 -5.96
C THR A 71 -11.60 -7.44 -7.00
N ALA A 72 -10.85 -6.43 -7.43
CA ALA A 72 -9.76 -6.62 -8.40
C ALA A 72 -8.69 -7.61 -7.90
N ASN A 73 -8.37 -7.59 -6.61
CA ASN A 73 -7.44 -8.56 -6.01
C ASN A 73 -7.99 -9.99 -6.00
N SER A 74 -9.28 -10.18 -5.79
CA SER A 74 -9.88 -11.52 -5.88
C SER A 74 -9.93 -12.07 -7.31
N GLU A 75 -10.02 -11.19 -8.31
CA GLU A 75 -10.10 -11.58 -9.72
C GLU A 75 -8.72 -11.82 -10.35
N LEU A 76 -7.72 -11.01 -9.99
CA LEU A 76 -6.43 -10.96 -10.69
C LEU A 76 -5.21 -11.18 -9.79
N ASP A 77 -5.40 -11.43 -8.49
CA ASP A 77 -4.31 -11.64 -7.53
C ASP A 77 -3.28 -10.48 -7.56
N LEU A 78 -3.75 -9.27 -7.22
CA LEU A 78 -2.93 -8.07 -7.15
C LEU A 78 -1.72 -8.26 -6.23
N TYR A 79 -1.86 -9.04 -5.16
CA TYR A 79 -0.70 -9.37 -4.31
C TYR A 79 0.43 -9.99 -5.13
N ASN A 80 0.15 -11.01 -5.95
CA ASN A 80 1.19 -11.64 -6.76
C ASN A 80 1.65 -10.74 -7.90
N LEU A 81 0.72 -10.14 -8.66
CA LEU A 81 1.03 -9.39 -9.89
C LEU A 81 1.68 -8.01 -9.64
N LEU A 82 1.38 -7.39 -8.50
CA LEU A 82 1.96 -6.10 -8.11
C LEU A 82 2.93 -6.27 -6.96
N ARG A 83 2.42 -6.56 -5.76
CA ARG A 83 3.18 -6.41 -4.53
C ARG A 83 4.39 -7.35 -4.47
N SER A 84 4.16 -8.64 -4.66
CA SER A 84 5.19 -9.68 -4.62
C SER A 84 6.14 -9.53 -5.81
N HIS A 85 5.61 -9.36 -7.02
CA HIS A 85 6.43 -9.18 -8.22
C HIS A 85 7.39 -7.99 -8.10
N MET A 86 6.88 -6.82 -7.72
CA MET A 86 7.70 -5.62 -7.55
C MET A 86 8.74 -5.74 -6.43
N ALA A 87 8.50 -6.58 -5.41
CA ALA A 87 9.51 -6.88 -4.39
C ALA A 87 10.76 -7.56 -4.99
N HIS A 88 10.56 -8.34 -6.05
CA HIS A 88 11.61 -9.13 -6.68
C HIS A 88 12.26 -8.44 -7.89
N CYS A 89 11.50 -7.67 -8.67
CA CYS A 89 12.00 -7.10 -9.92
C CYS A 89 11.76 -5.60 -10.09
N MET A 90 11.23 -4.90 -9.06
CA MET A 90 10.88 -3.47 -9.06
C MET A 90 9.79 -3.03 -10.05
N LEU A 91 9.46 -3.85 -11.05
CA LEU A 91 8.43 -3.60 -12.05
C LEU A 91 7.17 -4.40 -11.74
N PRO A 92 5.98 -3.93 -12.15
CA PRO A 92 4.77 -4.75 -12.06
C PRO A 92 4.82 -5.89 -13.10
N ALA A 93 4.02 -6.93 -12.88
CA ALA A 93 3.94 -8.03 -13.85
C ALA A 93 3.38 -7.54 -15.20
N LYS A 94 3.70 -8.23 -16.29
CA LYS A 94 3.27 -7.86 -17.67
C LYS A 94 1.74 -7.75 -17.85
N GLN A 95 0.97 -8.34 -16.94
CA GLN A 95 -0.48 -8.26 -16.89
C GLN A 95 -0.98 -6.93 -16.34
N ILE A 96 -0.10 -6.08 -15.82
CA ILE A 96 -0.43 -4.76 -15.28
C ILE A 96 0.16 -3.69 -16.19
N VAL A 97 -0.68 -2.73 -16.57
CA VAL A 97 -0.27 -1.51 -17.25
C VAL A 97 -0.54 -0.33 -16.33
N VAL A 98 0.46 0.54 -16.17
CA VAL A 98 0.36 1.72 -15.31
C VAL A 98 0.30 2.97 -16.17
N THR A 99 -0.75 3.77 -16.01
CA THR A 99 -1.04 4.95 -16.83
C THR A 99 -1.14 6.22 -15.96
N LEU A 100 -1.31 7.38 -16.60
CA LEU A 100 -1.50 8.69 -15.96
C LEU A 100 -2.74 9.45 -16.48
N SER A 101 -3.56 8.79 -17.32
CA SER A 101 -4.68 9.41 -18.04
C SER A 101 -6.00 9.38 -17.28
N ALA A 102 -6.09 8.70 -16.13
CA ALA A 102 -7.31 8.50 -15.33
C ALA A 102 -8.51 7.87 -16.06
N GLU A 103 -8.35 7.47 -17.33
CA GLU A 103 -9.42 6.88 -18.14
C GLU A 103 -9.84 5.52 -17.56
N HIS A 104 -8.85 4.68 -17.21
CA HIS A 104 -9.09 3.36 -16.66
C HIS A 104 -8.29 3.15 -15.36
N HIS A 105 -8.99 2.70 -14.32
CA HIS A 105 -8.38 2.34 -13.05
C HIS A 105 -9.03 1.08 -12.49
N LEU A 106 -8.22 0.05 -12.28
CA LEU A 106 -8.67 -1.30 -11.92
C LEU A 106 -9.64 -1.90 -12.95
N GLN A 107 -9.41 -1.64 -14.23
CA GLN A 107 -10.20 -2.20 -15.33
C GLN A 107 -9.33 -3.09 -16.20
N LEU A 108 -9.89 -4.23 -16.63
CA LEU A 108 -9.21 -5.16 -17.51
C LEU A 108 -9.43 -4.74 -18.97
N ILE A 109 -8.37 -4.30 -19.65
CA ILE A 109 -8.37 -3.86 -21.04
C ILE A 109 -7.41 -4.75 -21.81
N ASN A 110 -7.88 -5.41 -22.87
CA ASN A 110 -7.06 -6.30 -23.72
C ASN A 110 -6.25 -7.36 -22.93
N GLY A 111 -6.81 -7.87 -21.83
CA GLY A 111 -6.14 -8.87 -20.97
C GLY A 111 -5.09 -8.30 -20.02
N GLN A 112 -4.97 -6.97 -19.91
CA GLN A 112 -4.11 -6.28 -18.94
C GLN A 112 -4.95 -5.43 -17.99
N LEU A 113 -4.60 -5.43 -16.71
CA LEU A 113 -5.22 -4.54 -15.74
C LEU A 113 -4.58 -3.16 -15.85
N GLU A 114 -5.39 -2.16 -16.16
CA GLU A 114 -4.94 -0.77 -16.17
C GLU A 114 -5.05 -0.15 -14.76
N ILE A 115 -3.95 0.47 -14.33
CA ILE A 115 -3.84 1.21 -13.08
C ILE A 115 -3.43 2.64 -13.40
N ASP A 116 -4.38 3.56 -13.32
CA ASP A 116 -4.02 4.98 -13.25
C ASP A 116 -3.30 5.28 -11.93
N LEU A 117 -2.05 5.73 -12.03
CA LEU A 117 -1.18 5.95 -10.87
C LEU A 117 -1.65 7.12 -10.00
N LYS A 118 -2.24 8.16 -10.60
CA LYS A 118 -2.75 9.33 -9.85
C LYS A 118 -3.93 8.95 -8.96
N THR A 119 -4.86 8.17 -9.51
CA THR A 119 -6.00 7.62 -8.79
C THR A 119 -5.53 6.65 -7.71
N PHE A 120 -4.55 5.79 -8.03
CA PHE A 120 -4.00 4.86 -7.05
C PHE A 120 -3.36 5.58 -5.86
N TYR A 121 -2.55 6.60 -6.13
CA TYR A 121 -1.97 7.47 -5.11
C TYR A 121 -3.05 8.14 -4.25
N LYS A 122 -4.06 8.76 -4.86
CA LYS A 122 -5.15 9.39 -4.12
C LYS A 122 -5.85 8.40 -3.17
N HIS A 123 -6.21 7.22 -3.66
CA HIS A 123 -6.84 6.20 -2.82
C HIS A 123 -5.91 5.66 -1.73
N TYR A 124 -4.61 5.56 -2.02
CA TYR A 124 -3.62 5.18 -1.02
C TYR A 124 -3.53 6.20 0.12
N ILE A 125 -3.46 7.51 -0.18
CA ILE A 125 -3.46 8.57 0.83
C ILE A 125 -4.72 8.51 1.69
N GLN A 126 -5.89 8.39 1.08
CA GLN A 126 -7.16 8.24 1.80
C GLN A 126 -7.18 7.00 2.70
N ALA A 127 -6.59 5.89 2.25
CA ALA A 127 -6.49 4.67 3.04
C ALA A 127 -5.55 4.85 4.25
N MET A 128 -4.45 5.59 4.11
CA MET A 128 -3.54 5.88 5.23
C MET A 128 -4.20 6.84 6.24
N ASP A 129 -4.91 7.87 5.77
CA ASP A 129 -5.68 8.76 6.64
C ASP A 129 -6.76 7.97 7.42
N LYS A 130 -7.47 7.06 6.75
CA LYS A 130 -8.43 6.16 7.40
C LYS A 130 -7.76 5.24 8.42
N LEU A 131 -6.59 4.70 8.12
CA LEU A 131 -5.83 3.87 9.08
C LEU A 131 -5.45 4.66 10.32
N ILE A 132 -4.99 5.91 10.17
CA ILE A 132 -4.69 6.82 11.29
C ILE A 132 -5.93 7.01 12.15
N GLN A 133 -7.08 7.33 11.55
CA GLN A 133 -8.35 7.48 12.29
C GLN A 133 -8.76 6.22 13.05
N LEU A 134 -8.59 5.02 12.46
CA LEU A 134 -8.88 3.76 13.12
C LEU A 134 -7.97 3.51 14.34
N ILE A 135 -6.71 3.95 14.28
CA ILE A 135 -5.76 3.88 15.39
C ILE A 135 -6.16 4.89 16.49
N GLU A 136 -6.47 6.13 16.11
CA GLU A 136 -6.86 7.20 17.04
C GLU A 136 -8.15 6.88 17.80
N THR A 137 -9.12 6.27 17.12
CA THR A 137 -10.40 5.86 17.70
C THR A 137 -10.32 4.50 18.40
N ASN A 138 -9.13 3.93 18.58
CA ASN A 138 -8.87 2.63 19.24
C ASN A 138 -9.59 1.43 18.59
N GLN A 139 -10.02 1.53 17.34
CA GLN A 139 -10.58 0.41 16.58
C GLN A 139 -9.50 -0.56 16.10
N VAL A 140 -8.24 -0.10 16.05
CA VAL A 140 -7.06 -0.89 15.75
C VAL A 140 -6.05 -0.70 16.86
N LYS A 141 -5.43 -1.79 17.33
CA LYS A 141 -4.46 -1.75 18.41
C LYS A 141 -3.24 -0.93 17.99
N ASN A 142 -2.90 0.09 18.78
CA ASN A 142 -1.64 0.79 18.61
C ASN A 142 -0.49 -0.16 18.98
N LYS A 143 0.41 -0.42 18.01
CA LYS A 143 1.55 -1.32 18.17
C LYS A 143 2.80 -0.51 18.46
N LYS A 144 3.59 -0.95 19.43
CA LYS A 144 4.94 -0.45 19.59
C LYS A 144 5.79 -0.98 18.43
N ILE A 145 6.34 -0.06 17.65
CA ILE A 145 7.23 -0.32 16.53
C ILE A 145 8.64 0.03 16.97
N VAL A 146 9.46 -1.01 17.09
CA VAL A 146 10.85 -0.94 17.53
C VAL A 146 11.72 -1.23 16.31
N PHE A 147 11.94 -0.20 15.50
CA PHE A 147 12.90 -0.19 14.39
C PHE A 147 13.98 0.81 14.78
N ASP A 148 14.97 0.35 15.55
CA ASP A 148 16.03 1.19 16.11
C ASP A 148 17.20 1.35 15.13
N ASN A 149 17.01 0.90 13.89
CA ASN A 149 18.01 0.79 12.84
C ASN A 149 17.94 1.92 11.79
N LEU A 150 17.12 2.95 12.04
CA LEU A 150 17.01 4.12 11.16
C LEU A 150 17.50 5.37 11.91
N ASN A 151 18.69 5.84 11.55
CA ASN A 151 19.24 7.12 11.99
C ASN A 151 19.62 7.94 10.75
N PHE A 152 18.68 8.74 10.26
CA PHE A 152 18.91 9.60 9.10
C PHE A 152 19.62 10.91 9.45
N GLY A 153 20.09 11.07 10.70
CA GLY A 153 20.49 12.37 11.25
C GLY A 153 19.26 13.27 11.44
N GLN A 154 19.16 13.91 12.60
CA GLN A 154 18.41 15.16 12.71
C GLN A 154 19.42 16.30 12.66
#